data_AF-A0A1S6GZA1-F1
#
_entry.id   AF-A0A1S6GZA1-F1
#
_cell.length_a   1.000
_cell.length_b   1.000
_cell.length_c   1.000
_cell.angle_alpha   90.00
_cell.angle_beta   90.00
_cell.angle_gamma   90.00
#
_symmetry.space_group_name_H-M   'P 1'
#
loop_
_entity.id
_entity.type
_entity.pdbx_description
1 polymer ?
#
loop_
_entity_poly.entity_id
_entity_poly.type
_entity_poly.pdbx_seq_one_letter_code
_entity_poly.pdbx_strand_id
1 'polypeptide(L)'
;MLNELLNLKSGINLIYGEGGTGKTTLALMLARDFSKFNKVIFIDTENGFNFERFKQISQEHYESCLRNILLIKTRDFDEQCRVINNLENTKKVSLIVIDTIGSNYRVELKNNVKEVNKKMGDILAKLRLLSKSGINILITNQVYNFNNEIKSVGGEMVKKFCKFILKLEKNPRKMTIEKPNKFEYSFDIKNEGIILS
;
A
#
# COMPACT_ATOMS: atom_id res chain seq x y z
N MET A 1 -2.22 10.62 17.01
CA MET A 1 -1.28 9.53 17.37
C MET A 1 -0.89 8.63 16.20
N LEU A 2 -1.72 7.67 15.72
CA LEU A 2 -1.28 6.75 14.64
C LEU A 2 -1.02 7.47 13.30
N ASN A 3 -1.86 8.44 12.92
CA ASN A 3 -1.66 9.22 11.68
C ASN A 3 -0.41 10.11 11.73
N GLU A 4 -0.07 10.63 12.90
CA GLU A 4 1.17 11.39 13.12
C GLU A 4 2.40 10.49 13.05
N LEU A 5 2.26 9.24 13.49
CA LEU A 5 3.30 8.22 13.39
C LEU A 5 3.51 7.76 11.94
N LEU A 6 2.43 7.57 11.19
CA LEU A 6 2.48 7.11 9.80
C LEU A 6 2.91 8.20 8.81
N ASN A 7 3.07 9.45 9.27
CA ASN A 7 3.48 10.66 8.52
C ASN A 7 4.15 10.34 7.18
N LEU A 8 3.31 10.12 6.16
CA LEU A 8 3.74 9.60 4.87
C LEU A 8 4.75 10.59 4.30
N LYS A 9 5.85 10.06 3.79
CA LYS A 9 6.90 10.89 3.21
C LYS A 9 6.56 11.17 1.75
N SER A 10 6.99 12.34 1.25
CA SER A 10 6.98 12.61 -0.17
C SER A 10 7.84 11.55 -0.88
N GLY A 11 7.19 10.74 -1.71
CA GLY A 11 7.77 9.52 -2.25
C GLY A 11 6.80 8.35 -2.16
N ILE A 12 7.34 7.15 -2.34
CA ILE A 12 6.60 5.90 -2.18
C ILE A 12 6.75 5.43 -0.73
N ASN A 13 5.62 5.07 -0.11
CA ASN A 13 5.54 4.57 1.26
C ASN A 13 5.10 3.11 1.22
N LEU A 14 5.86 2.22 1.88
CA LEU A 14 5.61 0.78 1.85
C LEU A 14 5.11 0.29 3.20
N ILE A 15 4.02 -0.45 3.21
CA ILE A 15 3.60 -1.31 4.32
C ILE A 15 3.81 -2.77 3.91
N TYR A 16 4.54 -3.54 4.69
CA TYR A 16 4.79 -4.93 4.34
C TYR A 16 4.75 -5.88 5.54
N GLY A 17 4.51 -7.17 5.28
CA GLY A 17 4.34 -8.19 6.32
C GLY A 17 3.59 -9.41 5.81
N GLU A 18 3.55 -10.49 6.59
CA GLU A 18 2.82 -11.71 6.24
C GLU A 18 1.30 -11.51 6.05
N GLY A 19 0.62 -12.48 5.46
CA GLY A 19 -0.85 -12.50 5.43
C GLY A 19 -1.46 -12.39 6.85
N GLY A 20 -2.51 -11.57 6.98
CA GLY A 20 -3.24 -11.38 8.25
C GLY A 20 -2.61 -10.39 9.25
N THR A 21 -1.51 -9.71 8.90
CA THR A 21 -0.85 -8.74 9.80
C THR A 21 -1.56 -7.39 9.90
N GLY A 22 -2.54 -7.09 9.02
CA GLY A 22 -3.33 -5.85 9.07
C GLY A 22 -2.96 -4.79 8.03
N LYS A 23 -2.18 -5.13 7.00
CA LYS A 23 -1.76 -4.20 5.92
C LYS A 23 -2.94 -3.48 5.26
N THR A 24 -3.92 -4.23 4.79
CA THR A 24 -5.14 -3.70 4.17
C THR A 24 -5.95 -2.86 5.16
N THR A 25 -6.06 -3.27 6.43
CA THR A 25 -6.70 -2.45 7.47
C THR A 25 -6.03 -1.08 7.59
N LEU A 26 -4.70 -1.04 7.62
CA LEU A 26 -3.95 0.21 7.70
C LEU A 26 -4.12 1.06 6.44
N ALA A 27 -4.13 0.44 5.27
CA ALA A 27 -4.40 1.10 3.99
C ALA A 27 -5.81 1.70 3.94
N LEU A 28 -6.82 1.01 4.45
CA LEU A 28 -8.21 1.51 4.56
C LEU A 28 -8.32 2.69 5.53
N MET A 29 -7.61 2.65 6.67
CA MET A 29 -7.56 3.79 7.61
C MET A 29 -6.96 5.03 6.95
N LEU A 30 -5.83 4.87 6.25
CA LEU A 30 -5.23 5.96 5.49
C LEU A 30 -6.15 6.44 4.37
N ALA A 31 -6.81 5.53 3.63
CA ALA A 31 -7.78 5.92 2.61
C ALA A 31 -8.92 6.76 3.18
N ARG A 32 -9.50 6.35 4.32
CA ARG A 32 -10.50 7.14 5.05
C ARG A 32 -9.96 8.54 5.36
N ASP A 33 -8.78 8.64 5.96
CA ASP A 33 -8.26 9.92 6.42
C ASP A 33 -7.89 10.86 5.27
N PHE A 34 -7.27 10.34 4.20
CA PHE A 34 -6.94 11.11 3.01
C PHE A 34 -8.17 11.49 2.17
N SER A 35 -9.25 10.71 2.25
CA SER A 35 -10.53 11.00 1.57
C SER A 35 -11.27 12.22 2.13
N LYS A 36 -10.91 12.68 3.34
CA LYS A 36 -11.45 13.91 3.94
C LYS A 36 -10.94 15.17 3.23
N PHE A 37 -9.80 15.09 2.55
CA PHE A 37 -9.18 16.23 1.88
C PHE A 37 -9.49 16.28 0.37
N ASN A 38 -9.40 15.14 -0.31
CA ASN A 38 -9.49 15.04 -1.77
C ASN A 38 -9.76 13.59 -2.19
N LYS A 39 -9.83 13.31 -3.49
CA LYS A 39 -10.04 11.94 -4.00
C LYS A 39 -8.89 11.02 -3.60
N VAL A 40 -9.23 9.78 -3.28
CA VAL A 40 -8.28 8.68 -3.08
C VAL A 40 -8.51 7.65 -4.18
N ILE A 41 -7.44 7.25 -4.85
CA ILE A 41 -7.48 6.14 -5.81
C ILE A 41 -6.99 4.90 -5.07
N PHE A 42 -7.82 3.86 -5.01
CA PHE A 42 -7.48 2.60 -4.38
C PHE A 42 -7.44 1.50 -5.44
N ILE A 43 -6.23 1.03 -5.76
CA ILE A 43 -6.01 -0.06 -6.71
C ILE A 43 -5.91 -1.36 -5.93
N ASP A 44 -6.92 -2.22 -6.09
CA ASP A 44 -7.07 -3.49 -5.39
C ASP A 44 -6.74 -4.66 -6.32
N THR A 45 -5.72 -5.43 -5.97
CA THR A 45 -5.21 -6.54 -6.78
C THR A 45 -5.61 -7.91 -6.24
N GLU A 46 -6.07 -7.99 -4.99
CA GLU A 46 -6.40 -9.24 -4.29
C GLU A 46 -7.86 -9.27 -3.79
N ASN A 47 -8.70 -8.32 -4.21
CA ASN A 47 -10.05 -8.10 -3.66
C ASN A 47 -10.03 -7.82 -2.14
N GLY A 48 -9.01 -7.10 -1.67
CA GLY A 48 -8.84 -6.74 -0.26
C GLY A 48 -9.74 -5.60 0.23
N PHE A 49 -10.28 -4.77 -0.67
CA PHE A 49 -11.16 -3.68 -0.26
C PHE A 49 -12.55 -4.21 0.12
N ASN A 50 -12.80 -4.34 1.43
CA ASN A 50 -14.09 -4.74 1.97
C ASN A 50 -14.88 -3.53 2.47
N PHE A 51 -16.09 -3.34 1.95
CA PHE A 51 -16.96 -2.20 2.28
C PHE A 51 -17.45 -2.19 3.73
N GLU A 52 -17.76 -3.35 4.30
CA GLU A 52 -18.17 -3.47 5.70
C GLU A 52 -17.01 -3.09 6.63
N ARG A 53 -15.80 -3.55 6.32
CA ARG A 53 -14.60 -3.18 7.06
C ARG A 53 -14.32 -1.69 6.94
N PHE A 54 -14.47 -1.12 5.74
CA PHE A 54 -14.33 0.32 5.55
C PHE A 54 -15.39 1.09 6.35
N LYS A 55 -16.63 0.60 6.42
CA LYS A 55 -17.71 1.18 7.25
C LYS A 55 -17.38 1.14 8.74
N GLN A 56 -16.84 0.02 9.24
CA GLN A 56 -16.37 -0.07 10.64
C GLN A 56 -15.28 0.96 10.95
N ILE A 57 -14.32 1.13 10.04
CA ILE A 57 -13.19 2.06 10.18
C ILE A 57 -13.62 3.52 10.07
N SER A 58 -14.60 3.84 9.21
CA SER A 58 -15.05 5.20 8.92
C SER A 58 -16.24 5.66 9.75
N GLN A 59 -16.95 4.73 10.40
CA GLN A 59 -18.05 5.01 11.33
C GLN A 59 -19.09 5.96 10.70
N GLU A 60 -19.46 7.03 11.38
CA GLU A 60 -20.42 8.03 10.91
C GLU A 60 -19.98 8.77 9.64
N HIS A 61 -18.69 8.74 9.30
CA HIS A 61 -18.14 9.37 8.10
C HIS A 61 -18.10 8.44 6.88
N TYR A 62 -18.69 7.25 6.95
CA TYR A 62 -18.64 6.26 5.86
C TYR A 62 -19.06 6.84 4.51
N GLU A 63 -20.26 7.42 4.43
CA GLU A 63 -20.82 7.93 3.18
C GLU A 63 -19.98 9.07 2.58
N SER A 64 -19.49 9.99 3.42
CA SER A 64 -18.68 11.11 2.95
C SER A 64 -17.30 10.68 2.48
N CYS A 65 -16.67 9.74 3.19
CA CYS A 65 -15.38 9.18 2.81
C CYS A 65 -15.49 8.34 1.53
N LEU A 66 -16.51 7.48 1.45
CA LEU A 66 -16.70 6.55 0.33
C LEU A 66 -16.91 7.29 -1.00
N ARG A 67 -17.65 8.41 -1.00
CA ARG A 67 -17.82 9.27 -2.19
C ARG A 67 -16.50 9.79 -2.76
N ASN A 68 -15.44 9.81 -1.95
CA ASN A 68 -14.11 10.25 -2.35
C ASN A 68 -13.15 9.11 -2.69
N ILE A 69 -13.58 7.85 -2.61
CA ILE A 69 -12.78 6.69 -3.02
C ILE A 69 -13.11 6.31 -4.47
N LEU A 70 -12.11 6.29 -5.34
CA LEU A 70 -12.16 5.61 -6.63
C LEU A 70 -11.50 4.24 -6.49
N LEU A 71 -12.31 3.19 -6.38
CA LEU A 71 -11.84 1.80 -6.31
C LEU A 71 -11.63 1.25 -7.73
N ILE A 72 -10.42 0.78 -8.01
CA ILE A 72 -10.05 0.15 -9.28
C ILE A 72 -9.57 -1.27 -8.96
N LYS A 73 -10.13 -2.28 -9.62
CA LYS A 73 -9.69 -3.66 -9.48
C LYS A 73 -8.86 -4.08 -10.69
N THR A 74 -7.80 -4.84 -10.46
CA THR A 74 -6.94 -5.36 -11.54
C THR A 74 -6.77 -6.86 -11.41
N ARG A 75 -6.84 -7.58 -12.52
CA ARG A 75 -6.88 -9.05 -12.59
C ARG A 75 -5.51 -9.68 -12.76
N ASP A 76 -4.59 -8.98 -13.41
CA ASP A 76 -3.25 -9.45 -13.70
C ASP A 76 -2.23 -8.31 -13.60
N PHE A 77 -0.95 -8.64 -13.85
CA PHE A 77 0.14 -7.68 -13.69
C PHE A 77 0.16 -6.65 -14.83
N ASP A 78 -0.25 -7.03 -16.03
CA ASP A 78 -0.29 -6.14 -17.17
C ASP A 78 -1.42 -5.10 -17.04
N GLU A 79 -2.59 -5.50 -16.52
CA GLU A 79 -3.68 -4.60 -16.15
C GLU A 79 -3.25 -3.66 -15.02
N GLN A 80 -2.56 -4.18 -13.99
CA GLN A 80 -1.96 -3.35 -12.94
C GLN A 80 -0.99 -2.31 -13.52
N CYS A 81 -0.10 -2.72 -14.42
CA CYS A 81 0.83 -1.81 -15.08
C CYS A 81 0.12 -0.75 -15.94
N ARG A 82 -0.88 -1.16 -16.72
CA ARG A 82 -1.66 -0.27 -17.57
C ARG A 82 -2.41 0.78 -16.75
N VAL A 83 -3.09 0.36 -15.67
CA VAL A 83 -3.79 1.27 -14.76
C VAL A 83 -2.83 2.29 -14.18
N ILE A 84 -1.68 1.85 -13.64
CA ILE A 84 -0.70 2.77 -13.02
C ILE A 84 -0.10 3.74 -14.05
N ASN A 85 0.21 3.27 -15.26
CA ASN A 85 0.78 4.11 -16.30
C ASN A 85 -0.19 5.18 -16.79
N ASN A 86 -1.49 4.85 -16.82
CA ASN A 86 -2.58 5.77 -17.17
C ASN A 86 -2.95 6.73 -16.04
N LEU A 87 -2.40 6.59 -14.84
CA LEU A 87 -2.61 7.58 -13.78
C LEU A 87 -1.98 8.91 -14.20
N GLU A 88 -2.77 9.98 -14.12
CA GLU A 88 -2.33 11.33 -14.40
C GLU A 88 -2.18 12.15 -13.14
N ASN A 89 -1.32 13.16 -13.21
CA ASN A 89 -1.16 14.12 -12.14
C ASN A 89 -2.37 15.05 -12.09
N THR A 90 -3.38 14.68 -11.31
CA THR A 90 -4.54 15.55 -11.07
C THR A 90 -4.40 16.21 -9.71
N LYS A 91 -4.59 17.54 -9.65
CA LYS A 91 -4.52 18.31 -8.38
C LYS A 91 -5.59 17.91 -7.34
N LYS A 92 -6.51 16.99 -7.69
CA LYS A 92 -7.65 16.56 -6.88
C LYS A 92 -7.45 15.19 -6.21
N VAL A 93 -6.26 14.59 -6.30
CA VAL A 93 -5.96 13.29 -5.67
C VAL A 93 -5.00 13.49 -4.51
N SER A 94 -5.40 13.08 -3.30
CA SER A 94 -4.58 13.18 -2.09
C SER A 94 -3.76 11.92 -1.82
N LEU A 95 -4.24 10.75 -2.24
CA LEU A 95 -3.60 9.46 -2.00
C LEU A 95 -3.88 8.48 -3.16
N ILE A 96 -2.84 7.75 -3.57
CA ILE A 96 -2.96 6.54 -4.39
C ILE A 96 -2.49 5.36 -3.54
N VAL A 97 -3.34 4.35 -3.42
CA VAL A 97 -3.04 3.08 -2.76
C VAL A 97 -2.94 1.97 -3.80
N ILE A 98 -1.91 1.12 -3.69
CA ILE A 98 -1.83 -0.16 -4.41
C ILE A 98 -1.77 -1.30 -3.39
N ASP A 99 -2.86 -2.01 -3.22
CA ASP A 99 -3.02 -3.13 -2.28
C ASP A 99 -3.35 -4.42 -3.05
N THR A 100 -2.39 -5.30 -3.33
CA THR A 100 -0.95 -5.23 -3.08
C THR A 100 -0.15 -5.15 -4.39
N ILE A 101 1.01 -4.50 -4.36
CA ILE A 101 1.89 -4.37 -5.54
C ILE A 101 2.48 -5.71 -6.00
N GLY A 102 2.59 -6.69 -5.10
CA GLY A 102 3.43 -7.87 -5.30
C GLY A 102 2.71 -9.13 -5.80
N SER A 103 1.38 -9.20 -5.72
CA SER A 103 0.62 -10.43 -6.00
C SER A 103 0.77 -10.88 -7.45
N ASN A 104 0.30 -10.05 -8.39
CA ASN A 104 0.31 -10.33 -9.80
C ASN A 104 1.73 -10.38 -10.37
N TYR A 105 2.62 -9.52 -9.87
CA TYR A 105 4.05 -9.53 -10.20
C TYR A 105 4.71 -10.89 -9.94
N ARG A 106 4.43 -11.52 -8.79
CA ARG A 106 5.00 -12.83 -8.45
C ARG A 106 4.53 -13.94 -9.38
N VAL A 107 3.27 -13.88 -9.83
CA VAL A 107 2.72 -14.85 -10.78
C VAL A 107 3.47 -14.74 -12.10
N GLU A 108 3.63 -13.52 -12.60
CA GLU A 108 4.29 -13.27 -13.89
C GLU A 108 5.80 -13.51 -13.90
N LEU A 109 6.48 -13.41 -12.75
CA LEU A 109 7.92 -13.70 -12.66
C LEU A 109 8.29 -15.10 -13.17
N LYS A 110 7.36 -16.06 -13.13
CA LYS A 110 7.58 -17.43 -13.64
C LYS A 110 7.75 -17.49 -15.16
N ASN A 111 7.27 -16.48 -15.88
CA ASN A 111 7.26 -16.43 -17.34
C ASN A 111 8.52 -15.76 -17.89
N ASN A 112 8.80 -14.51 -17.47
CA ASN A 112 9.95 -13.73 -17.96
C ASN A 112 10.46 -12.73 -16.91
N VAL A 113 11.43 -13.16 -16.10
CA VAL A 113 12.00 -12.35 -14.99
C VAL A 113 12.48 -10.97 -15.45
N LYS A 114 13.19 -10.89 -16.58
CA LYS A 114 13.82 -9.64 -17.04
C LYS A 114 12.77 -8.60 -17.45
N GLU A 115 11.79 -9.01 -18.23
CA GLU A 115 10.72 -8.13 -18.69
C GLU A 115 9.82 -7.69 -17.52
N VAL A 116 9.45 -8.62 -16.65
CA VAL A 116 8.58 -8.35 -15.49
C VAL A 116 9.26 -7.40 -14.49
N ASN A 117 10.58 -7.55 -14.28
CA ASN A 117 11.35 -6.60 -13.48
C ASN A 117 11.42 -5.21 -14.11
N LYS A 118 11.56 -5.13 -15.44
CA LYS A 118 11.53 -3.85 -16.16
C LYS A 118 10.18 -3.16 -15.98
N LYS A 119 9.07 -3.86 -16.24
CA LYS A 119 7.70 -3.35 -16.05
C LYS A 119 7.47 -2.87 -14.61
N MET A 120 7.91 -3.63 -13.61
CA MET A 120 7.84 -3.21 -12.20
C MET A 120 8.67 -1.94 -11.93
N GLY A 121 9.89 -1.85 -12.48
CA GLY A 121 10.71 -0.64 -12.40
C GLY A 121 10.03 0.58 -13.02
N ASP A 122 9.40 0.42 -14.17
CA ASP A 122 8.69 1.48 -14.89
C ASP A 122 7.50 2.02 -14.07
N ILE A 123 6.67 1.15 -13.48
CA ILE A 123 5.56 1.60 -12.64
C ILE A 123 6.04 2.25 -11.33
N LEU A 124 7.13 1.77 -10.73
CA LEU A 124 7.72 2.41 -9.54
C LEU A 124 8.28 3.79 -9.88
N ALA A 125 8.88 3.96 -11.07
CA ALA A 125 9.34 5.26 -11.54
C ALA A 125 8.16 6.22 -11.79
N LYS A 126 7.07 5.74 -12.41
CA LYS A 126 5.82 6.49 -12.60
C LYS A 126 5.21 6.95 -11.27
N LEU A 127 5.09 6.05 -10.30
CA LEU A 127 4.58 6.38 -8.96
C LEU A 127 5.45 7.42 -8.25
N ARG A 128 6.78 7.32 -8.37
CA ARG A 128 7.70 8.34 -7.84
C ARG A 128 7.55 9.69 -8.55
N LEU A 129 7.22 9.72 -9.83
CA LEU A 129 6.95 10.97 -10.54
C LEU A 129 5.65 11.61 -10.03
N LEU A 130 4.58 10.81 -9.86
CA LEU A 130 3.32 11.27 -9.26
C LEU A 130 3.53 11.77 -7.82
N SER A 131 4.41 11.16 -7.03
CA SER A 131 4.67 11.65 -5.68
C SER A 131 5.31 13.03 -5.63
N LYS A 132 6.07 13.41 -6.68
CA LYS A 132 6.69 14.74 -6.79
C LYS A 132 5.67 15.85 -7.03
N SER A 133 4.48 15.53 -7.51
CA SER A 133 3.40 16.52 -7.69
C SER A 133 2.55 16.73 -6.43
N GLY A 134 2.93 16.14 -5.30
CA GLY A 134 2.24 16.28 -4.02
C GLY A 134 1.25 15.17 -3.71
N ILE A 135 1.10 14.16 -4.59
CA ILE A 135 0.23 13.01 -4.34
C ILE A 135 0.92 12.04 -3.38
N ASN A 136 0.24 11.61 -2.32
CA ASN A 136 0.78 10.57 -1.45
C ASN A 136 0.66 9.21 -2.13
N ILE A 137 1.73 8.40 -2.08
CA ILE A 137 1.72 7.06 -2.65
C ILE A 137 1.93 6.04 -1.52
N LEU A 138 0.98 5.11 -1.40
CA LEU A 138 1.04 3.99 -0.49
C LEU A 138 1.00 2.69 -1.29
N ILE A 139 1.96 1.81 -1.02
CA ILE A 139 1.95 0.44 -1.55
C ILE A 139 1.97 -0.53 -0.40
N THR A 140 1.22 -1.63 -0.53
CA THR A 140 1.36 -2.76 0.38
C THR A 140 2.14 -3.87 -0.32
N ASN A 141 2.88 -4.67 0.45
CA ASN A 141 3.49 -5.90 -0.05
C ASN A 141 3.39 -7.02 0.99
N GLN A 142 3.19 -8.25 0.53
CA GLN A 142 3.22 -9.43 1.38
C GLN A 142 4.65 -10.01 1.43
N VAL A 143 5.08 -10.44 2.62
CA VAL A 143 6.33 -11.21 2.79
C VAL A 143 6.04 -12.67 2.46
N TYR A 144 6.93 -13.30 1.69
CA TYR A 144 6.94 -14.74 1.45
C TYR A 144 8.32 -15.30 1.76
N ASN A 145 8.36 -16.41 2.49
CA ASN A 145 9.56 -17.23 2.60
C ASN A 145 9.53 -18.23 1.44
N PHE A 146 10.39 -18.03 0.44
CA PHE A 146 10.63 -19.04 -0.60
C PHE A 146 11.95 -19.74 -0.25
N ASN A 147 11.88 -21.01 0.15
CA ASN A 147 12.97 -22.00 0.22
C ASN A 147 14.37 -21.51 0.70
N ASN A 148 14.50 -20.93 1.89
CA ASN A 148 15.79 -20.59 2.56
C ASN A 148 16.81 -19.73 1.76
N GLU A 149 16.49 -19.30 0.55
CA GLU A 149 17.15 -18.22 -0.16
C GLU A 149 16.14 -17.09 -0.30
N ILE A 150 16.23 -16.09 0.59
CA ILE A 150 15.54 -14.82 0.42
C ILE A 150 16.23 -14.07 -0.75
N LYS A 151 16.08 -14.55 -1.98
CA LYS A 151 16.57 -13.86 -3.18
C LYS A 151 15.57 -12.78 -3.58
N SER A 152 15.60 -11.69 -2.81
CA SER A 152 15.83 -10.28 -3.18
C SER A 152 15.23 -9.67 -4.46
N VAL A 153 14.91 -10.42 -5.51
CA VAL A 153 14.47 -9.87 -6.79
C VAL A 153 12.99 -9.48 -6.69
N GLY A 154 12.73 -8.17 -6.73
CA GLY A 154 11.40 -7.57 -6.54
C GLY A 154 11.23 -6.93 -5.17
N GLY A 155 11.45 -7.68 -4.09
CA GLY A 155 11.30 -7.17 -2.71
C GLY A 155 12.31 -6.06 -2.37
N GLU A 156 13.59 -6.26 -2.66
CA GLU A 156 14.61 -5.22 -2.42
C GLU A 156 14.48 -4.06 -3.41
N MET A 157 14.10 -4.35 -4.66
CA MET A 157 13.87 -3.32 -5.67
C MET A 157 12.78 -2.35 -5.20
N VAL A 158 11.63 -2.86 -4.75
CA VAL A 158 10.55 -2.02 -4.20
C VAL A 158 11.06 -1.22 -2.99
N LYS A 159 11.74 -1.86 -2.02
CA LYS A 159 12.29 -1.16 -0.84
C LYS A 159 13.28 -0.03 -1.18
N LYS A 160 14.02 -0.12 -2.29
CA LYS A 160 14.94 0.93 -2.77
C LYS A 160 14.22 2.19 -3.25
N PHE A 161 13.02 2.05 -3.81
CA PHE A 161 12.20 3.19 -4.23
C PHE A 161 11.46 3.88 -3.07
N CYS A 162 11.31 3.18 -1.93
CA CYS A 162 10.50 3.64 -0.82
C CYS A 162 11.26 4.59 0.14
N LYS A 163 10.57 5.66 0.56
CA LYS A 163 11.06 6.66 1.52
C LYS A 163 10.59 6.40 2.95
N PHE A 164 9.47 5.71 3.10
CA PHE A 164 8.95 5.19 4.35
C PHE A 164 8.74 3.69 4.19
N ILE A 165 9.12 2.91 5.19
CA ILE A 165 8.94 1.46 5.19
C ILE A 165 8.43 1.06 6.57
N LEU A 166 7.29 0.37 6.58
CA LEU A 166 6.64 -0.14 7.77
C LEU A 166 6.49 -1.66 7.66
N LYS A 167 7.07 -2.38 8.60
CA LYS A 167 6.86 -3.82 8.78
C LYS A 167 5.72 -4.04 9.78
N LEU A 168 4.78 -4.90 9.43
CA LEU A 168 3.74 -5.40 10.33
C LEU A 168 3.94 -6.89 10.58
N GLU A 169 3.95 -7.26 11.84
CA GLU A 169 4.12 -8.64 12.33
C GLU A 169 2.88 -9.06 13.11
N LYS A 170 2.69 -10.38 13.25
CA LYS A 170 1.65 -11.00 14.07
C LYS A 170 2.32 -11.95 15.06
N ASN A 171 1.74 -12.10 16.24
CA ASN A 171 2.19 -13.01 17.32
C ASN A 171 3.59 -12.70 17.92
N PRO A 172 3.77 -11.62 18.69
CA PRO A 172 2.78 -10.58 19.01
C PRO A 172 2.61 -9.59 17.84
N ARG A 173 1.50 -8.84 17.84
CA ARG A 173 1.29 -7.78 16.84
C ARG A 173 2.27 -6.64 17.11
N LYS A 174 3.18 -6.44 16.16
CA LYS A 174 4.22 -5.41 16.23
C LYS A 174 4.32 -4.66 14.92
N MET A 175 4.44 -3.35 15.04
CA MET A 175 4.67 -2.44 13.93
C MET A 175 6.09 -1.89 14.07
N THR A 176 6.92 -2.09 13.04
CA THR A 176 8.29 -1.56 12.99
C THR A 176 8.44 -0.61 11.82
N ILE A 177 8.70 0.66 12.10
CA ILE A 177 9.16 1.60 11.07
C ILE A 177 10.62 1.23 10.79
N GLU A 178 10.97 0.83 9.58
CA GLU A 178 12.35 0.54 9.15
C GLU A 178 13.03 1.77 8.52
N LYS A 179 12.24 2.67 7.95
CA LYS A 179 12.69 3.95 7.38
C LYS A 179 11.69 5.06 7.72
N PRO A 180 12.13 6.28 8.05
CA PRO A 180 13.53 6.74 8.04
C PRO A 180 14.34 6.31 9.26
N ASN A 181 13.68 6.13 10.41
CA ASN A 181 14.31 5.77 11.67
C ASN A 181 13.60 4.56 12.26
N LYS A 182 14.37 3.71 12.94
CA LYS A 182 13.82 2.50 13.53
C LYS A 182 13.01 2.81 14.77
N PHE A 183 11.71 2.55 14.72
CA PHE A 183 10.81 2.64 15.86
C PHE A 183 9.88 1.43 15.88
N GLU A 184 9.54 0.97 17.08
CA GLU A 184 8.72 -0.23 17.28
C GLU A 184 7.56 0.08 18.22
N TYR A 185 6.38 -0.45 17.87
CA TYR A 185 5.15 -0.25 18.62
C TYR A 185 4.36 -1.55 18.64
N SER A 186 3.76 -1.83 19.79
CA SER A 186 2.71 -2.84 19.90
C SER A 186 1.40 -2.25 19.39
N PHE A 187 0.55 -3.10 18.83
CA PHE A 187 -0.76 -2.66 18.36
C PHE A 187 -1.80 -3.77 18.38
N ASP A 188 -3.06 -3.37 18.45
CA ASP A 188 -4.23 -4.24 18.31
C ASP A 188 -5.03 -3.88 17.07
N ILE A 189 -5.80 -4.85 16.55
CA ILE A 189 -6.80 -4.61 15.49
C ILE A 189 -8.18 -4.68 16.12
N LYS A 190 -8.89 -3.55 16.13
CA LYS A 190 -10.28 -3.41 16.60
C LYS A 190 -11.21 -3.00 15.47
N ASN A 191 -12.47 -2.67 15.76
CA ASN A 191 -13.45 -2.27 14.76
C ASN A 191 -13.07 -0.94 14.11
N GLU A 192 -12.63 0.01 14.91
CA GLU A 192 -12.15 1.34 14.53
C GLU A 192 -10.83 1.33 13.73
N GLY A 193 -10.15 0.18 13.67
CA GLY A 193 -8.90 -0.01 12.92
C GLY A 193 -7.76 -0.54 13.78
N ILE A 194 -6.53 -0.10 13.46
CA ILE A 194 -5.31 -0.39 14.21
C ILE A 194 -5.17 0.65 15.33
N ILE A 195 -4.89 0.18 16.55
CA ILE A 195 -4.69 1.03 17.73
C ILE A 195 -3.36 0.63 18.36
N LEU A 196 -2.53 1.62 18.68
CA LEU A 196 -1.28 1.37 19.39
C LEU A 196 -1.60 1.01 20.85
N SER A 197 -0.95 -0.04 21.34
CA SER A 197 -1.07 -0.52 22.72
C SER A 197 -0.07 0.18 23.63
#